data_AF-A0A966GIU0-F1
#
_entry.id   AF-A0A966GIU0-F1
#
_cell.length_a   1.000
_cell.length_b   1.000
_cell.length_c   1.000
_cell.angle_alpha   90.00
_cell.angle_beta   90.00
_cell.angle_gamma   90.00
#
_symmetry.space_group_name_H-M   'P 1'
#
loop_
_entity.id
_entity.type
_entity.pdbx_description
1 polymer ?
#
loop_
_entity_poly.entity_id
_entity_poly.type
_entity_poly.pdbx_seq_one_letter_code
_entity_poly.pdbx_strand_id
1 'polypeptide(L)'
;MDYKKKVAITLKKANSLTAKVLKMTEDDKYCIDIIQQNLAIIGLLKSANLALLEGHLGCCVVNAAKAGDEKRINVMMDEILKVVKTAQNK
;
A
#
# COMPACT_ATOMS: atom_id res chain seq x y z
N MET A 1 11.95 13.37 -1.34
CA MET A 1 12.80 12.23 -1.72
C MET A 1 11.93 10.97 -1.81
N ASP A 2 11.75 10.48 -3.03
CA ASP A 2 11.63 9.08 -3.42
C ASP A 2 10.64 8.06 -2.80
N TYR A 3 9.55 8.50 -2.15
CA TYR A 3 8.52 7.55 -1.67
C TYR A 3 7.94 6.69 -2.81
N LYS A 4 7.79 7.25 -4.02
CA LYS A 4 7.33 6.50 -5.20
C LYS A 4 8.28 5.39 -5.61
N LYS A 5 9.62 5.58 -5.61
CA LYS A 5 10.54 4.46 -5.91
C LYS A 5 10.57 3.45 -4.78
N LYS A 6 10.50 3.88 -3.50
CA LYS A 6 10.37 2.94 -2.37
C LYS A 6 9.14 2.05 -2.53
N VAL A 7 7.99 2.65 -2.85
CA VAL A 7 6.74 1.93 -3.16
C VAL A 7 6.92 0.99 -4.34
N ALA A 8 7.51 1.45 -5.46
CA ALA A 8 7.75 0.61 -6.62
C ALA A 8 8.63 -0.60 -6.31
N ILE A 9 9.68 -0.44 -5.48
CA ILE A 9 10.52 -1.55 -5.02
C ILE A 9 9.71 -2.55 -4.20
N THR A 10 8.89 -2.06 -3.25
CA THR A 10 8.04 -2.93 -2.42
C THR A 10 7.02 -3.69 -3.26
N LEU A 11 6.39 -3.03 -4.25
CA LEU A 11 5.44 -3.67 -5.16
C LEU A 11 6.12 -4.73 -6.04
N LYS A 12 7.34 -4.48 -6.54
CA LYS A 12 8.13 -5.48 -7.26
C LYS A 12 8.44 -6.71 -6.40
N LYS A 13 8.77 -6.51 -5.12
CA LYS A 13 8.97 -7.61 -4.16
C LYS A 13 7.68 -8.40 -3.95
N ALA A 14 6.55 -7.71 -3.75
CA ALA A 14 5.25 -8.36 -3.60
C ALA A 14 4.90 -9.20 -4.84
N ASN A 15 5.06 -8.64 -6.05
CA ASN A 15 4.80 -9.34 -7.30
C ASN A 15 5.67 -10.60 -7.47
N SER A 16 6.97 -10.50 -7.16
CA SER A 16 7.89 -11.63 -7.22
C SER A 16 7.50 -12.73 -6.24
N LEU A 17 7.06 -12.35 -5.03
CA LEU A 17 6.60 -13.28 -4.02
C LEU A 17 5.25 -13.91 -4.40
N THR A 18 4.33 -13.17 -5.01
CA THR A 18 3.08 -13.70 -5.57
C THR A 18 3.35 -14.77 -6.62
N ALA A 19 4.28 -14.54 -7.54
CA ALA A 19 4.68 -15.55 -8.53
C ALA A 19 5.23 -16.82 -7.87
N LYS A 20 6.03 -16.66 -6.80
CA LYS A 20 6.52 -17.81 -6.02
C LYS A 20 5.39 -18.57 -5.33
N VAL A 21 4.44 -17.87 -4.70
CA VAL A 21 3.29 -18.48 -4.03
C VAL A 21 2.42 -19.25 -5.02
N LEU A 22 2.17 -18.68 -6.20
CA LEU A 22 1.44 -19.37 -7.27
C LEU A 22 2.11 -20.70 -7.62
N LYS A 23 3.43 -20.68 -7.87
CA LYS A 23 4.20 -21.90 -8.13
C LYS A 23 4.14 -22.89 -6.96
N MET A 24 4.22 -22.42 -5.72
CA MET A 24 4.09 -23.29 -4.55
C MET A 24 2.72 -23.98 -4.49
N THR A 25 1.66 -23.30 -4.92
CA THR A 25 0.31 -23.88 -5.04
C THR A 25 0.23 -24.90 -6.17
N GLU A 26 0.80 -24.59 -7.34
CA GLU A 26 0.85 -25.52 -8.48
C GLU A 26 1.70 -26.78 -8.20
N ASP A 27 2.74 -26.64 -7.38
CA ASP A 27 3.63 -27.73 -6.96
C ASP A 27 3.10 -28.51 -5.73
N ASP A 28 1.83 -28.31 -5.33
CA ASP A 28 1.17 -28.94 -4.16
C ASP A 28 2.02 -28.85 -2.86
N LYS A 29 2.65 -27.69 -2.61
CA LYS A 29 3.42 -27.46 -1.38
C LYS A 29 2.52 -27.42 -0.14
N TYR A 30 3.15 -27.65 1.02
CA TYR A 30 2.45 -27.68 2.30
C TYR A 30 1.68 -26.37 2.56
N CYS A 31 0.39 -26.51 2.89
CA CYS A 31 -0.54 -25.39 2.97
C CYS A 31 -0.10 -24.30 3.95
N ILE A 32 0.52 -24.67 5.07
CA ILE A 32 0.99 -23.70 6.07
C ILE A 32 2.10 -22.81 5.49
N ASP A 33 3.00 -23.36 4.69
CA ASP A 33 4.07 -22.58 4.06
C ASP A 33 3.50 -21.59 3.04
N ILE A 34 2.52 -22.04 2.24
CA ILE A 34 1.79 -21.18 1.30
C ILE A 34 1.10 -20.03 2.05
N ILE A 35 0.39 -20.34 3.14
CA ILE A 35 -0.28 -19.33 3.98
C ILE A 35 0.72 -18.32 4.53
N GLN A 36 1.86 -18.76 5.05
CA GLN A 36 2.90 -17.87 5.58
C GLN A 36 3.47 -16.95 4.50
N GLN A 37 3.79 -17.47 3.31
CA GLN A 37 4.27 -16.64 2.20
C GLN A 37 3.19 -15.66 1.73
N ASN A 38 1.91 -16.07 1.71
CA ASN A 38 0.80 -15.19 1.37
C ASN A 38 0.62 -14.05 2.39
N LEU A 39 0.76 -14.33 3.69
CA LEU A 39 0.75 -13.30 4.73
C LEU A 39 1.91 -12.30 4.57
N ALA A 40 3.07 -12.75 4.10
CA ALA A 40 4.19 -11.86 3.78
C ALA A 40 3.87 -10.91 2.59
N ILE A 41 3.15 -11.40 1.56
CA ILE A 41 2.66 -10.53 0.46
C ILE A 41 1.72 -9.45 1.02
N ILE A 42 0.76 -9.83 1.87
CA ILE A 42 -0.17 -8.88 2.49
C ILE A 42 0.60 -7.82 3.29
N GLY A 43 1.63 -8.21 4.03
CA GLY A 43 2.51 -7.28 4.76
C GLY A 43 3.21 -6.28 3.83
N LEU A 44 3.74 -6.75 2.69
CA LEU A 44 4.37 -5.88 1.69
C LEU A 44 3.37 -4.89 1.09
N LEU A 45 2.16 -5.33 0.75
CA LEU A 45 1.11 -4.46 0.21
C LEU A 45 0.65 -3.40 1.22
N LYS A 46 0.47 -3.79 2.49
CA LYS A 46 0.19 -2.85 3.59
C LYS A 46 1.30 -1.80 3.73
N SER A 47 2.56 -2.22 3.69
CA SER A 47 3.72 -1.33 3.75
C SER A 47 3.75 -0.34 2.57
N ALA A 48 3.47 -0.81 1.35
CA ALA A 48 3.39 0.04 0.16
C ALA A 48 2.28 1.09 0.28
N ASN A 49 1.10 0.70 0.77
CA ASN A 49 -0.02 1.62 0.97
C ASN A 49 0.29 2.71 2.00
N LEU A 50 0.92 2.34 3.13
CA LEU A 50 1.33 3.32 4.15
C LEU A 50 2.34 4.32 3.59
N ALA A 51 3.33 3.86 2.82
CA ALA A 51 4.32 4.73 2.20
C ALA A 51 3.70 5.68 1.14
N LEU A 52 2.68 5.21 0.41
CA LEU A 52 1.90 6.07 -0.50
C LEU A 52 1.14 7.15 0.26
N LEU A 53 0.48 6.78 1.34
CA LEU A 53 -0.31 7.70 2.16
C LEU A 53 0.58 8.76 2.82
N GLU A 54 1.71 8.36 3.41
CA GLU A 54 2.70 9.27 3.97
C GLU A 54 3.20 10.27 2.92
N GLY A 55 3.51 9.81 1.71
CA GLY A 55 3.91 10.67 0.60
C GLY A 55 2.81 11.63 0.13
N HIS A 56 1.55 11.18 0.12
CA HIS A 56 0.40 12.02 -0.24
C HIS A 56 0.17 13.13 0.80
N LEU A 57 0.19 12.79 2.09
CA LEU A 57 0.07 13.76 3.19
C LEU A 57 1.21 14.78 3.17
N GLY A 58 2.45 14.31 3.05
CA GLY A 58 3.65 15.16 3.07
C GLY A 58 3.84 16.05 1.84
N CYS A 59 3.12 15.77 0.75
CA CYS A 59 3.18 16.58 -0.48
C CYS A 59 1.89 17.36 -0.70
N CYS A 60 0.77 16.67 -0.93
CA CYS A 60 -0.46 17.28 -1.38
C CYS A 60 -1.13 18.12 -0.29
N VAL A 61 -1.24 17.57 0.93
CA VAL A 61 -1.87 18.27 2.06
C VAL A 61 -0.99 19.42 2.55
N VAL A 62 0.32 19.20 2.70
CA VAL A 62 1.27 20.26 3.09
C VAL A 62 1.25 21.42 2.08
N ASN A 63 1.21 21.13 0.78
CA ASN A 63 1.17 22.18 -0.24
C ASN A 63 -0.15 22.96 -0.24
N ALA A 64 -1.29 22.28 -0.05
CA ALA A 64 -2.58 22.98 0.06
C ALA A 64 -2.68 23.81 1.33
N ALA A 65 -2.15 23.33 2.46
CA ALA A 65 -2.05 24.08 3.71
C ALA A 65 -1.20 25.34 3.54
N LYS A 66 -0.03 25.24 2.89
CA LYS A 66 0.81 26.41 2.57
C LYS A 66 0.13 27.40 1.63
N ALA A 67 -0.77 26.94 0.77
CA ALA A 67 -1.54 27.78 -0.15
C ALA A 67 -2.80 28.38 0.47
N GLY A 68 -3.16 28.02 1.72
CA GLY A 68 -4.41 28.46 2.36
C GLY A 68 -5.68 27.90 1.72
N ASP A 69 -5.58 26.82 0.95
CA ASP A 69 -6.70 26.23 0.21
C ASP A 69 -7.46 25.21 1.07
N GLU A 70 -8.25 25.72 2.02
CA GLU A 70 -9.05 24.89 2.95
C GLU A 70 -10.00 23.94 2.23
N LYS A 71 -10.59 24.37 1.10
CA LYS A 71 -11.48 23.53 0.31
C LYS A 71 -10.75 22.29 -0.20
N ARG A 72 -9.55 22.46 -0.75
CA ARG A 72 -8.75 21.34 -1.24
C ARG A 72 -8.29 20.43 -0.11
N ILE A 73 -7.96 20.97 1.07
CA ILE A 73 -7.61 20.17 2.25
C ILE A 73 -8.78 19.26 2.65
N ASN A 74 -10.01 19.79 2.73
CA ASN A 74 -11.20 19.01 3.10
C ASN A 74 -11.47 17.88 2.09
N VAL A 75 -11.36 18.16 0.79
CA VAL A 75 -11.51 17.13 -0.26
C VAL A 75 -10.47 16.00 -0.07
N MET A 76 -9.20 16.35 0.16
CA MET A 76 -8.16 15.35 0.37
C MET A 76 -8.37 14.56 1.67
N MET A 77 -8.88 15.18 2.73
CA MET A 77 -9.26 14.46 3.95
C MET A 77 -10.36 13.43 3.70
N ASP A 78 -11.40 13.80 2.95
CA ASP A 78 -12.50 12.89 2.60
C ASP A 78 -12.01 11.70 1.76
N GLU A 79 -11.11 11.95 0.81
CA GLU A 79 -10.47 10.90 0.01
C GLU A 79 -9.70 9.90 0.88
N ILE A 80 -8.90 10.38 1.83
CA ILE A 80 -8.14 9.53 2.75
C ILE A 80 -9.07 8.72 3.64
N LEU A 81 -10.10 9.34 4.22
CA LEU A 81 -11.10 8.65 5.05
C LEU A 81 -11.81 7.54 4.28
N LYS A 82 -12.13 7.78 3.00
CA LYS A 82 -12.72 6.76 2.12
C LYS A 82 -11.79 5.57 1.90
N VAL A 83 -10.50 5.82 1.66
CA VAL A 83 -9.50 4.76 1.46
C VAL A 83 -9.28 3.94 2.73
N VAL A 84 -9.15 4.60 3.90
CA VAL A 84 -8.96 3.91 5.19
C VAL A 84 -10.17 3.03 5.54
N LYS A 85 -11.40 3.52 5.35
CA LYS A 85 -12.62 2.72 5.55
C LYS A 85 -12.66 1.48 4.65
N THR A 86 -12.22 1.61 3.40
CA THR A 86 -12.19 0.48 2.46
C THR A 86 -11.23 -0.62 2.93
N ALA A 87 -10.11 -0.26 3.58
CA ALA A 87 -9.13 -1.21 4.09
C ALA A 87 -9.55 -1.92 5.39
N GLN A 88 -10.58 -1.42 6.10
CA GLN A 88 -11.10 -2.02 7.34
C GLN A 88 -12.29 -2.95 7.11
N ASN A 89 -12.96 -2.83 5.97
CA ASN A 89 -14.20 -3.56 5.66
C ASN A 89 -13.98 -4.80 4.77
N LYS A 90 -12.73 -5.24 4.60
CA LYS A 90 -12.33 -6.44 3.86
C LYS A 90 -11.27 -7.19 4.64
#